data_AF-A0A2I1E6V5-F1
#
_entry.id   AF-A0A2I1E6V5-F1
#
_cell.length_a   1.000
_cell.length_b   1.000
_cell.length_c   1.000
_cell.angle_alpha   90.00
_cell.angle_beta   90.00
_cell.angle_gamma   90.00
#
_symmetry.space_group_name_H-M   'P 1'
#
loop_
_entity.id
_entity.type
_entity.pdbx_description
1 polymer ?
#
loop_
_entity_poly.entity_id
_entity_poly.type
_entity_poly.pdbx_seq_one_letter_code
_entity_poly.pdbx_strand_id
1 'polypeptide(L)'
;MNTDTYGWMCIDCLNNHYYVSCPFRHDVLMDYIYSHLWTIGSENYIYKYIDNGKHIAISESSFKQIKVLRSRYLIGIDMNDNLWKYHYGNWIFVRSNVKSATINYLEEIYVIDNDNLVFRIKNEKSKAL
;
A
#
# COMPACT_ATOMS: atom_id res chain seq x y z
N MET A 1 -26.63 25.41 15.76
CA MET A 1 -25.31 25.26 15.12
C MET A 1 -24.80 23.89 15.53
N ASN A 2 -24.87 22.89 14.64
CA ASN A 2 -24.18 21.62 14.88
C ASN A 2 -22.72 21.86 14.52
N THR A 3 -21.85 21.86 15.54
CA THR A 3 -20.41 21.79 15.32
C THR A 3 -20.12 20.40 14.79
N ASP A 4 -19.67 20.29 13.55
CA ASP A 4 -19.08 19.06 13.02
C ASP A 4 -17.78 18.80 13.80
N THR A 5 -17.91 18.24 15.01
CA THR A 5 -16.78 17.79 15.80
C THR A 5 -16.31 16.48 15.21
N TYR A 6 -15.18 16.52 14.50
CA TYR A 6 -14.47 15.32 14.11
C TYR A 6 -14.10 14.53 15.36
N GLY A 7 -14.74 13.38 15.56
CA GLY A 7 -14.35 12.41 16.57
C GLY A 7 -13.19 11.57 16.04
N TRP A 8 -12.01 11.71 16.64
CA TRP A 8 -10.92 10.79 16.37
C TRP A 8 -11.22 9.44 17.03
N MET A 9 -11.41 8.41 16.23
CA MET A 9 -11.50 7.04 16.71
C MET A 9 -10.14 6.37 16.57
N CYS A 10 -9.62 5.85 17.68
CA CYS A 10 -8.41 5.04 17.62
C CYS A 10 -8.76 3.62 17.17
N ILE A 11 -8.22 3.22 16.03
CA ILE A 11 -8.55 1.96 15.34
C ILE A 11 -7.62 0.82 15.76
N ASP A 12 -6.37 1.16 16.08
CA ASP A 12 -5.34 0.25 16.58
C ASP A 12 -4.27 1.06 17.34
N CYS A 13 -4.41 1.14 18.66
CA CYS A 13 -3.59 2.00 19.54
C CYS A 13 -2.42 1.28 20.20
N LEU A 14 -2.42 -0.05 20.15
CA LEU A 14 -1.48 -0.88 20.89
C LEU A 14 -0.27 -1.29 20.03
N ASN A 15 -0.35 -1.06 18.72
CA ASN A 15 0.68 -1.45 17.77
C ASN A 15 1.37 -0.22 17.17
N ASN A 16 2.69 -0.33 17.03
CA ASN A 16 3.48 0.68 16.34
C ASN A 16 3.38 0.49 14.84
N HIS A 17 2.78 1.48 14.16
CA HIS A 17 2.71 1.55 12.70
C HIS A 17 3.64 2.65 12.21
N TYR A 18 4.61 2.29 11.38
CA TYR A 18 5.60 3.22 10.84
C TYR A 18 5.17 3.83 9.51
N TYR A 19 4.22 3.18 8.84
CA TYR A 19 3.69 3.62 7.56
C TYR A 19 2.23 3.18 7.43
N VAL A 20 1.37 4.04 6.85
CA VAL A 20 -0.04 3.72 6.56
C VAL A 20 -0.37 4.05 5.11
N SER A 21 -1.11 3.18 4.45
CA SER A 21 -1.66 3.43 3.11
C SER A 21 -3.10 2.96 3.00
N CYS A 22 -3.92 3.77 2.34
CA CYS A 22 -5.32 3.47 2.02
C CYS A 22 -5.48 3.29 0.51
N PRO A 23 -6.45 2.48 0.03
CA PRO A 23 -6.78 2.40 -1.39
C PRO A 23 -7.40 3.70 -1.91
N PHE A 24 -7.44 3.83 -3.23
CA PHE A 24 -8.19 4.91 -3.87
C PHE A 24 -9.70 4.71 -3.69
N ARG A 25 -10.41 5.81 -3.44
CA ARG A 25 -11.79 5.93 -2.92
C ARG A 25 -12.91 5.33 -3.79
N HIS A 26 -12.61 4.65 -4.89
CA HIS A 26 -13.61 4.24 -5.88
C HIS A 26 -14.23 2.84 -5.64
N ASP A 27 -13.60 2.00 -4.82
CA ASP A 27 -14.06 0.60 -4.63
C ASP A 27 -14.75 0.34 -3.28
N VAL A 28 -14.97 1.37 -2.45
CA VAL A 28 -15.39 1.17 -1.05
C VAL A 28 -16.63 2.02 -0.75
N LEU A 29 -17.76 1.35 -0.48
CA LEU A 29 -18.90 1.96 0.20
C LEU A 29 -18.40 2.53 1.54
N MET A 30 -18.73 3.80 1.83
CA MET A 30 -18.16 4.63 2.90
C MET A 30 -18.04 3.94 4.27
N ASP A 31 -18.91 2.98 4.58
CA ASP A 31 -18.99 2.31 5.88
C ASP A 31 -17.82 1.35 6.18
N TYR A 32 -16.93 1.07 5.22
CA TYR A 32 -15.85 0.08 5.37
C TYR A 32 -14.45 0.59 5.01
N ILE A 33 -14.22 1.91 5.02
CA ILE A 33 -12.90 2.45 4.64
C ILE A 33 -11.75 1.91 5.52
N TYR A 34 -12.06 1.56 6.77
CA TYR A 34 -11.09 1.01 7.73
C TYR A 34 -10.68 -0.43 7.42
N SER A 35 -11.57 -1.28 6.89
CA SER A 35 -11.24 -2.68 6.49
C SER A 35 -10.30 -2.77 5.27
N HIS A 36 -9.86 -1.61 4.79
CA HIS A 36 -8.96 -1.46 3.67
C HIS A 36 -7.66 -0.74 4.03
N LEU A 37 -7.38 -0.51 5.31
CA LEU A 37 -6.11 0.04 5.77
C LEU A 37 -5.00 -1.00 5.66
N TRP A 38 -3.86 -0.56 5.14
CA TRP A 38 -2.63 -1.34 5.14
C TRP A 38 -1.54 -0.56 5.85
N THR A 39 -0.71 -1.26 6.60
CA THR A 39 0.36 -0.64 7.38
C THR A 39 1.67 -1.37 7.18
N ILE A 40 2.77 -0.67 7.47
CA ILE A 40 4.04 -1.30 7.84
C ILE A 40 4.12 -1.20 9.36
N GLY A 41 4.12 -2.36 10.01
CA GLY A 41 4.09 -2.50 11.47
C GLY A 41 5.41 -2.99 12.04
N SER A 42 5.32 -3.79 13.11
CA SER A 42 6.49 -4.41 13.75
C SER A 42 7.38 -5.13 12.75
N GLU A 43 8.69 -5.05 12.96
CA GLU A 43 9.72 -5.68 12.12
C GLU A 43 9.62 -5.33 10.63
N ASN A 44 8.98 -4.19 10.33
CA ASN A 44 8.73 -3.69 8.99
C ASN A 44 7.89 -4.64 8.12
N TYR A 45 7.09 -5.53 8.71
CA TYR A 45 6.14 -6.35 7.94
C TYR A 45 4.91 -5.56 7.51
N ILE A 46 4.32 -5.98 6.40
CA ILE A 46 3.09 -5.42 5.87
C ILE A 46 1.90 -6.11 6.51
N TYR A 47 1.01 -5.31 7.08
CA TYR A 47 -0.22 -5.78 7.68
C TYR A 47 -1.43 -5.20 6.96
N LYS A 48 -2.49 -6.01 6.85
CA LYS A 48 -3.81 -5.55 6.44
C LYS A 48 -4.73 -5.52 7.65
N TYR A 49 -5.37 -4.38 7.91
CA TYR A 49 -6.40 -4.27 8.91
C TYR A 49 -7.66 -5.05 8.51
N ILE A 50 -8.28 -5.71 9.47
CA ILE A 50 -9.52 -6.47 9.26
C ILE A 50 -10.67 -5.75 9.98
N ASP A 51 -10.66 -5.79 11.31
CA ASP A 51 -11.69 -5.21 12.19
C ASP A 51 -11.22 -5.26 13.66
N ASN A 52 -11.77 -4.40 14.52
CA ASN A 52 -11.58 -4.41 15.98
C ASN A 52 -10.11 -4.50 16.43
N GLY A 53 -9.21 -3.74 15.79
CA GLY A 53 -7.78 -3.74 16.09
C GLY A 53 -7.02 -4.96 15.56
N LYS A 54 -7.69 -5.89 14.88
CA LYS A 54 -7.06 -7.08 14.31
C LYS A 54 -6.47 -6.78 12.95
N HIS A 55 -5.29 -7.34 12.73
CA HIS A 55 -4.54 -7.25 11.49
C HIS A 55 -3.96 -8.62 11.13
N ILE A 56 -3.72 -8.83 9.84
CA ILE A 56 -3.07 -10.03 9.32
C ILE A 56 -1.77 -9.64 8.61
N ALA A 57 -0.69 -10.38 8.87
CA ALA A 57 0.56 -10.23 8.15
C ALA A 57 0.39 -10.72 6.71
N ILE A 58 0.79 -9.90 5.74
CA ILE A 58 0.67 -10.19 4.29
C ILE A 58 2.04 -10.35 3.62
N SER A 59 3.10 -9.82 4.22
CA SER A 59 4.46 -10.01 3.70
C SER A 59 5.23 -11.02 4.54
N GLU A 60 5.97 -11.90 3.85
CA GLU A 60 6.96 -12.80 4.46
C GLU A 60 8.32 -12.10 4.65
N SER A 61 8.46 -10.88 4.12
CA SER A 61 9.66 -10.04 4.16
C SER A 61 9.35 -8.62 4.63
N SER A 62 10.39 -7.92 5.09
CA SER A 62 10.32 -6.53 5.55
C SER A 62 10.27 -5.52 4.39
N PHE A 63 9.49 -4.46 4.57
CA PHE A 63 9.28 -3.38 3.61
C PHE A 63 9.48 -2.01 4.27
N LYS A 64 10.04 -1.06 3.52
CA LYS A 64 10.22 0.34 3.97
C LYS A 64 9.18 1.30 3.40
N GLN A 65 8.46 0.90 2.35
CA GLN A 65 7.38 1.70 1.75
C GLN A 65 6.28 0.79 1.19
N ILE A 66 5.02 1.22 1.31
CA ILE A 66 3.89 0.65 0.56
C ILE A 66 3.03 1.75 -0.08
N LYS A 67 2.34 1.40 -1.17
CA LYS A 67 1.24 2.20 -1.73
C LYS A 67 0.13 1.29 -2.21
N VAL A 68 -1.02 1.40 -1.57
CA VAL A 68 -2.22 0.61 -1.86
C VAL A 68 -3.02 1.27 -2.97
N LEU A 69 -3.36 0.47 -3.97
CA LEU A 69 -4.29 0.87 -5.02
C LEU A 69 -5.73 0.46 -4.67
N ARG A 70 -5.92 -0.81 -4.29
CA ARG A 70 -7.22 -1.43 -3.91
C ARG A 70 -7.00 -2.63 -2.98
N SER A 71 -8.09 -3.21 -2.47
CA SER A 71 -8.09 -4.22 -1.38
C SER A 71 -7.16 -5.44 -1.56
N ARG A 72 -6.77 -5.76 -2.80
CA ARG A 72 -5.83 -6.85 -3.14
C ARG A 72 -4.79 -6.43 -4.19
N TYR A 73 -4.44 -5.15 -4.19
CA TYR A 73 -3.45 -4.58 -5.10
C TYR A 73 -2.67 -3.47 -4.41
N LEU A 74 -1.37 -3.67 -4.24
CA LEU A 74 -0.45 -2.64 -3.77
C LEU A 74 0.91 -2.79 -4.44
N ILE A 75 1.73 -1.76 -4.30
CA ILE A 75 3.16 -1.85 -4.53
C ILE A 75 3.88 -1.66 -3.19
N GLY A 76 5.07 -2.23 -3.07
CA GLY A 76 5.93 -2.03 -1.91
C GLY A 76 7.40 -2.02 -2.31
N ILE A 77 8.22 -1.31 -1.51
CA ILE A 77 9.67 -1.37 -1.61
C ILE A 77 10.19 -2.14 -0.40
N ASP A 78 10.95 -3.20 -0.66
CA ASP A 78 11.59 -3.98 0.39
C ASP A 78 12.79 -3.25 0.99
N MET A 79 13.41 -3.85 2.02
CA MET A 79 14.61 -3.28 2.65
C MET A 79 15.86 -3.27 1.75
N ASN A 80 15.82 -3.93 0.58
CA ASN A 80 16.91 -4.06 -0.39
C ASN A 80 16.70 -3.17 -1.63
N ASP A 81 15.82 -2.16 -1.54
CA ASP A 81 15.49 -1.25 -2.64
C ASP A 81 14.86 -1.94 -3.86
N ASN A 82 14.20 -3.08 -3.67
CA ASN A 82 13.44 -3.74 -4.72
C ASN A 82 11.97 -3.32 -4.66
N LEU A 83 11.44 -2.93 -5.81
CA LEU A 83 10.02 -2.70 -6.01
C LEU A 83 9.31 -4.02 -6.30
N TRP A 84 8.29 -4.30 -5.50
CA TRP A 84 7.40 -5.44 -5.64
C TRP A 84 5.96 -4.97 -5.87
N LYS A 85 5.21 -5.78 -6.61
CA LYS A 85 3.76 -5.64 -6.78
C LYS A 85 3.08 -6.81 -6.08
N TYR A 86 2.12 -6.51 -5.22
CA TYR A 86 1.23 -7.51 -4.64
C TYR A 86 -0.10 -7.54 -5.40
N HIS A 87 -0.51 -8.71 -5.86
CA HIS A 87 -1.77 -8.90 -6.57
C HIS A 87 -2.40 -10.25 -6.23
N TYR A 88 -3.62 -10.23 -5.68
CA TYR A 88 -4.38 -11.44 -5.31
C TYR A 88 -3.55 -12.49 -4.54
N GLY A 89 -2.82 -12.07 -3.50
CA GLY A 89 -2.04 -13.01 -2.68
C GLY A 89 -0.59 -13.23 -3.13
N ASN A 90 -0.21 -12.74 -4.31
CA ASN A 90 1.12 -13.01 -4.88
C ASN A 90 1.97 -11.76 -4.92
N TRP A 91 3.22 -11.89 -4.51
CA TRP A 91 4.26 -10.88 -4.67
C TRP A 91 5.02 -11.11 -5.98
N ILE A 92 5.15 -10.06 -6.78
CA ILE A 92 5.78 -10.08 -8.10
C ILE A 92 6.89 -9.03 -8.10
N PHE A 93 8.12 -9.47 -8.35
CA PHE A 93 9.26 -8.56 -8.51
C PHE A 93 9.04 -7.67 -9.74
N VAL A 94 9.30 -6.36 -9.59
CA VAL A 94 9.17 -5.38 -10.69
C VAL A 94 10.54 -4.91 -11.15
N ARG A 95 11.35 -4.39 -10.23
CA ARG A 95 12.73 -3.94 -10.50
C ARG A 95 13.49 -3.70 -9.20
N SER A 96 14.82 -3.68 -9.30
CA SER A 96 15.72 -3.21 -8.26
C SER A 96 16.03 -1.71 -8.42
N ASN A 97 16.84 -1.18 -7.49
CA ASN A 97 17.31 0.20 -7.44
C ASN A 97 16.15 1.19 -7.33
N VAL A 98 15.30 1.05 -6.31
CA VAL A 98 14.12 1.90 -6.11
C VAL A 98 14.16 2.59 -4.75
N LYS A 99 14.25 3.93 -4.79
CA LYS A 99 14.26 4.80 -3.62
C LYS A 99 12.85 5.10 -3.12
N SER A 100 11.92 5.39 -4.04
CA SER A 100 10.51 5.66 -3.74
C SER A 100 9.63 5.31 -4.94
N ALA A 101 8.41 4.86 -4.69
CA ALA A 101 7.44 4.57 -5.74
C ALA A 101 6.01 4.94 -5.33
N THR A 102 5.20 5.29 -6.33
CA THR A 102 3.75 5.47 -6.18
C THR A 102 3.02 4.86 -7.38
N ILE A 103 1.74 4.59 -7.22
CA ILE A 103 0.87 4.03 -8.27
C ILE A 103 -0.38 4.89 -8.39
N ASN A 104 -0.85 5.13 -9.63
CA ASN A 104 -2.09 5.86 -9.90
C ASN A 104 -3.26 4.90 -10.19
N TYR A 105 -4.45 5.47 -10.39
CA TYR A 105 -5.68 4.72 -10.68
C TYR A 105 -5.68 3.99 -12.03
N LEU A 106 -4.74 4.32 -12.93
CA LEU A 106 -4.52 3.63 -14.21
C LEU A 106 -3.51 2.48 -14.08
N GLU A 107 -3.11 2.12 -12.87
CA GLU A 107 -2.06 1.13 -12.57
C GLU A 107 -0.68 1.50 -13.13
N GLU A 108 -0.44 2.78 -13.44
CA GLU A 108 0.89 3.25 -13.82
C GLU A 108 1.71 3.48 -12.55
N ILE A 109 2.92 2.90 -12.52
CA ILE A 109 3.85 3.04 -11.41
C ILE A 109 4.87 4.12 -11.75
N TYR A 110 5.01 5.09 -10.85
CA TYR A 110 6.00 6.16 -10.92
C TYR A 110 7.10 5.87 -9.90
N VAL A 111 8.35 5.86 -10.36
CA VAL A 111 9.51 5.42 -9.59
C VAL A 111 10.56 6.52 -9.56
N ILE A 112 11.16 6.72 -8.39
CA ILE A 112 12.43 7.42 -8.21
C ILE A 112 13.46 6.37 -7.81
N ASP A 113 14.57 6.25 -8.55
CA ASP A 113 15.67 5.35 -8.19
C ASP A 113 16.67 6.00 -7.23
N ASN A 114 17.72 5.26 -6.84
CA ASN A 114 18.74 5.79 -5.92
C ASN A 114 19.64 6.87 -6.56
N ASP A 115 19.67 6.95 -7.90
CA ASP A 115 20.35 8.02 -8.65
C ASP A 115 19.46 9.27 -8.81
N ASN A 116 18.25 9.24 -8.24
CA ASN A 116 17.21 10.27 -8.33
C ASN A 116 16.65 10.47 -9.74
N LEU A 117 16.75 9.46 -10.61
CA LEU A 117 16.09 9.44 -11.91
C LEU A 117 14.63 9.03 -11.75
N VAL A 118 13.76 9.61 -12.58
CA VAL A 118 12.31 9.38 -12.55
C VAL A 118 11.89 8.51 -13.72
N PHE A 119 11.17 7.42 -13.43
CA PHE A 119 10.64 6.49 -14.42
C PHE A 119 9.13 6.34 -14.29
N ARG A 120 8.49 6.03 -15.43
CA ARG A 120 7.10 5.57 -15.48
C ARG A 120 7.05 4.16 -16.05
N ILE A 121 6.45 3.24 -15.31
CA ILE A 121 6.21 1.86 -15.72
C ILE A 121 4.72 1.73 -16.03
N LYS A 122 4.41 1.39 -17.29
CA LYS A 122 3.03 1.14 -17.73
C LYS A 122 2.70 -0.34 -17.62
N ASN A 123 1.45 -0.66 -17.28
CA ASN A 123 0.96 -2.03 -17.33
C ASN A 123 0.60 -2.37 -18.78
N GLU A 124 1.39 -3.23 -19.45
CA GLU A 124 1.16 -3.59 -20.86
C GLU A 124 0.01 -4.59 -21.07
N LYS A 125 -1.08 -4.46 -20.32
CA LYS A 125 -2.32 -5.21 -20.58
C LYS A 125 -3.22 -4.49 -21.57
N SER A 126 -2.75 -4.25 -22.80
CA SER A 126 -3.61 -3.87 -23.93
C SER A 126 -2.88 -3.92 -25.28
N LYS A 127 -2.35 -5.08 -25.68
CA LYS A 127 -2.11 -5.44 -27.09
C LYS A 127 -2.34 -6.94 -27.30
N ALA A 128 -3.56 -7.38 -27.03
CA ALA A 128 -4.07 -8.66 -27.51
C ALA A 128 -5.58 -8.51 -27.69
N LEU A 129 -5.95 -7.97 -28.85
CA LEU A 129 -7.22 -8.17 -29.56
C LEU A 129 -7.02 -7.63 -30.99
#